data_AF-A0A1T4QZK2-F1
#
_entry.id   AF-A0A1T4QZK2-F1
#
_cell.length_a   1.000
_cell.length_b   1.000
_cell.length_c   1.000
_cell.angle_alpha   90.00
_cell.angle_beta   90.00
_cell.angle_gamma   90.00
#
_symmetry.space_group_name_H-M   'P 1'
#
loop_
_entity.id
_entity.type
_entity.pdbx_description
1 polymer ?
#
loop_
_entity_poly.entity_id
_entity_poly.type
_entity_poly.pdbx_seq_one_letter_code
_entity_poly.pdbx_strand_id
1 'polypeptide(L)'
;MINDVIAVINESKFFIRRVKPAIFTLTNIHFSSYNKIMWNVDSSDEYDVWFLSLDEESKEAVLQRVLLLRQYGPQLPRPYSDTLHGSKKYTNLKELRNQTQQHVLRVAYYFDRKRHAFLLTGGDKKGKDQKTFYKDLIAESEVIIEKHEKELENERCNQNDGK
;
A
#
# COMPACT_ATOMS: atom_id res chain seq x y z
N MET A 1 3.77 0.58 -20.43
CA MET A 1 4.53 0.31 -19.19
C MET A 1 3.65 0.55 -17.96
N ILE A 2 3.13 1.76 -17.68
CA ILE A 2 2.10 1.97 -16.62
C ILE A 2 0.70 1.51 -17.07
N ASN A 3 0.40 1.62 -18.37
CA ASN A 3 -0.90 1.23 -18.92
C ASN A 3 -1.15 -0.29 -18.94
N ASP A 4 -0.11 -1.12 -18.84
CA ASP A 4 -0.22 -2.58 -18.93
C ASP A 4 -0.62 -3.21 -17.59
N VAL A 5 -0.21 -2.61 -16.46
CA VAL A 5 -0.64 -3.03 -15.11
C VAL A 5 -2.12 -2.69 -14.89
N ILE A 6 -2.60 -1.56 -15.43
CA ILE A 6 -4.03 -1.19 -15.39
C ILE A 6 -4.88 -2.16 -16.24
N ALA A 7 -4.34 -2.72 -17.32
CA ALA A 7 -5.04 -3.71 -18.13
C ALA A 7 -5.26 -5.03 -17.38
N VAL A 8 -4.25 -5.53 -16.64
CA VAL A 8 -4.37 -6.74 -15.80
C VAL A 8 -5.40 -6.55 -14.67
N ILE A 9 -5.50 -5.34 -14.11
CA ILE A 9 -6.51 -4.99 -13.09
C ILE A 9 -7.93 -4.91 -13.70
N ASN A 10 -8.07 -4.65 -15.00
CA ASN A 10 -9.36 -4.71 -15.69
C ASN A 10 -9.73 -6.13 -16.13
N GLU A 11 -8.77 -6.99 -16.45
CA GLU A 11 -9.05 -8.40 -16.79
C GLU A 11 -9.49 -9.24 -15.59
N SER A 12 -9.02 -8.91 -14.39
CA SER A 12 -9.52 -9.53 -13.15
C SER A 12 -10.99 -9.20 -12.84
N LYS A 13 -11.55 -8.13 -13.44
CA LYS A 13 -13.01 -7.88 -13.43
C LYS A 13 -13.79 -8.80 -14.38
N PHE A 14 -13.12 -9.42 -15.35
CA PHE A 14 -13.74 -10.32 -16.32
C PHE A 14 -13.92 -11.74 -15.76
N PHE A 15 -13.01 -12.19 -14.89
CA PHE A 15 -13.07 -13.53 -14.29
C PHE A 15 -14.24 -13.70 -13.29
N ILE A 16 -14.61 -12.63 -12.57
CA ILE A 16 -15.74 -12.64 -11.63
C ILE A 16 -17.12 -12.60 -12.33
N ARG A 17 -17.17 -12.40 -13.66
CA ARG A 17 -18.42 -12.41 -14.44
C ARG A 17 -18.84 -13.78 -14.97
N ARG A 18 -18.06 -14.85 -14.75
CA ARG A 18 -18.30 -16.17 -15.38
C ARG A 18 -18.92 -17.22 -14.45
N VAL A 19 -19.77 -16.79 -13.52
CA VAL A 19 -20.64 -17.68 -12.74
C VAL A 19 -22.02 -17.06 -12.57
N LYS A 20 -22.96 -17.43 -13.46
CA LYS A 20 -24.43 -17.42 -13.29
C LYS A 20 -25.05 -18.32 -14.37
N PRO A 21 -26.28 -18.86 -14.23
CA PRO A 21 -27.21 -18.78 -13.09
C PRO A 21 -27.87 -20.13 -12.70
N ALA A 22 -28.28 -20.28 -11.44
CA ALA A 22 -29.50 -21.03 -11.13
C ALA A 22 -30.04 -20.57 -9.76
N ILE A 23 -31.29 -20.10 -9.78
CA ILE A 23 -32.24 -19.98 -8.65
C ILE A 23 -31.82 -19.18 -7.41
N PHE A 24 -32.22 -17.90 -7.36
CA PHE A 24 -32.98 -17.41 -6.20
C PHE A 24 -33.80 -16.16 -6.58
N THR A 25 -35.11 -16.33 -6.51
CA THR A 25 -36.13 -15.31 -6.69
C THR A 25 -36.12 -14.31 -5.53
N LEU A 26 -36.43 -13.05 -5.86
CA LEU A 26 -36.90 -11.99 -4.96
C LEU A 26 -35.89 -11.47 -3.92
N THR A 27 -35.20 -10.38 -4.28
CA THR A 27 -35.43 -9.07 -3.64
C THR A 27 -34.70 -7.99 -4.45
N ASN A 28 -35.48 -7.06 -4.99
CA ASN A 28 -35.03 -5.72 -5.35
C ASN A 28 -34.58 -5.00 -4.08
N ILE A 29 -33.34 -5.20 -3.64
CA ILE A 29 -32.69 -4.36 -2.65
C ILE A 29 -31.49 -3.70 -3.32
N HIS A 30 -31.69 -2.46 -3.74
CA HIS A 30 -30.71 -1.38 -3.84
C HIS A 30 -29.26 -1.77 -4.21
N PHE A 31 -29.03 -2.13 -5.47
CA PHE A 31 -27.70 -2.03 -6.09
C PHE A 31 -27.39 -0.56 -6.45
N SER A 32 -27.50 0.35 -5.48
CA SER A 32 -27.39 1.80 -5.69
C SER A 32 -26.53 2.52 -4.63
N SER A 33 -25.88 1.83 -3.69
CA SER A 33 -25.17 2.55 -2.60
C SER A 33 -23.99 1.80 -2.00
N TYR A 34 -23.00 1.42 -2.82
CA TYR A 34 -21.64 1.21 -2.31
C TYR A 34 -20.65 1.93 -3.22
N ASN A 35 -20.63 3.26 -3.16
CA ASN A 35 -19.38 3.99 -3.36
C ASN A 35 -18.45 3.60 -2.21
N LYS A 36 -17.81 2.43 -2.34
CA LYS A 36 -16.76 2.02 -1.43
C LYS A 36 -15.62 3.00 -1.65
N ILE A 37 -15.54 4.04 -0.81
CA ILE A 37 -14.45 5.02 -0.84
C ILE A 37 -13.16 4.25 -0.59
N MET A 38 -12.43 3.97 -1.67
CA MET A 38 -11.12 3.35 -1.59
C MET A 38 -10.12 4.39 -1.11
N TRP A 39 -9.18 4.00 -0.26
CA TRP A 39 -8.08 4.85 0.17
C TRP A 39 -7.16 5.14 -1.02
N ASN A 40 -6.68 6.37 -1.15
CA ASN A 40 -5.61 6.63 -2.10
C ASN A 40 -4.31 6.02 -1.57
N VAL A 41 -3.54 5.41 -2.47
CA VAL A 41 -2.24 4.82 -2.17
C VAL A 41 -1.23 5.37 -3.16
N ASP A 42 -0.31 6.17 -2.64
CA ASP A 42 0.80 6.77 -3.38
C ASP A 42 2.13 6.12 -2.93
N SER A 43 3.21 6.28 -3.71
CA SER A 43 4.52 5.70 -3.42
C SER A 43 5.64 6.73 -3.55
N SER A 44 6.74 6.48 -2.85
CA SER A 44 8.01 7.16 -3.02
C SER A 44 8.82 6.60 -4.19
N ASP A 45 9.82 7.36 -4.65
CA ASP A 45 10.78 6.91 -5.64
C ASP A 45 11.57 5.68 -5.15
N GLU A 46 11.92 5.65 -3.86
CA GLU A 46 12.68 4.57 -3.24
C GLU A 46 11.88 3.26 -3.21
N TYR A 47 10.58 3.34 -2.91
CA TYR A 47 9.67 2.20 -3.02
C TYR A 47 9.59 1.69 -4.46
N ASP A 48 9.45 2.59 -5.44
CA ASP A 48 9.32 2.20 -6.84
C ASP A 48 10.58 1.48 -7.33
N VAL A 49 11.77 2.01 -7.00
CA VAL A 49 13.06 1.37 -7.32
C VAL A 49 13.16 -0.01 -6.67
N TRP A 50 12.84 -0.12 -5.39
CA TRP A 50 12.86 -1.40 -4.67
C TRP A 50 11.87 -2.40 -5.29
N PHE A 51 10.63 -1.99 -5.53
CA PHE A 51 9.57 -2.84 -6.08
C PHE A 51 9.92 -3.36 -7.48
N LEU A 52 10.50 -2.51 -8.33
CA LEU A 52 10.93 -2.90 -9.67
C LEU A 52 12.08 -3.92 -9.66
N SER A 53 12.88 -3.97 -8.59
CA SER A 53 13.97 -4.94 -8.42
C SER A 53 13.51 -6.35 -8.02
N LEU A 54 12.24 -6.51 -7.62
CA LEU A 54 11.69 -7.79 -7.17
C LEU A 54 11.44 -8.75 -8.35
N ASP A 55 11.44 -10.05 -8.05
CA ASP A 55 10.90 -11.07 -8.96
C ASP A 55 9.37 -10.97 -9.07
N GLU A 56 8.78 -11.63 -10.06
CA GLU A 56 7.34 -11.53 -10.34
C GLU A 56 6.45 -12.09 -9.22
N GLU A 57 6.85 -13.18 -8.53
CA GLU A 57 6.07 -13.74 -7.42
C GLU A 57 6.06 -12.74 -6.25
N SER A 58 7.20 -12.13 -5.97
CA SER A 58 7.34 -11.08 -4.96
C SER A 58 6.52 -9.84 -5.30
N LYS A 59 6.54 -9.37 -6.55
CA LYS A 59 5.72 -8.23 -7.01
C LYS A 59 4.25 -8.51 -6.82
N GLU A 60 3.77 -9.68 -7.24
CA GLU A 60 2.37 -10.07 -7.08
C GLU A 60 1.97 -10.09 -5.61
N ALA A 61 2.80 -10.71 -4.75
CA ALA A 61 2.55 -10.76 -3.32
C ALA A 61 2.48 -9.35 -2.70
N VAL A 62 3.33 -8.41 -3.13
CA VAL A 62 3.28 -7.00 -2.69
C VAL A 62 2.00 -6.32 -3.15
N LEU A 63 1.67 -6.39 -4.45
CA LEU A 63 0.49 -5.76 -5.02
C LEU A 63 -0.81 -6.25 -4.36
N GLN A 64 -0.91 -7.54 -4.04
CA GLN A 64 -2.06 -8.08 -3.31
C GLN A 64 -2.27 -7.37 -1.96
N ARG A 65 -1.21 -7.03 -1.22
CA ARG A 65 -1.34 -6.31 0.07
C ARG A 65 -1.63 -4.83 -0.15
N VAL A 66 -1.06 -4.22 -1.18
CA VAL A 66 -1.37 -2.83 -1.56
C VAL A 66 -2.85 -2.68 -1.92
N LEU A 67 -3.44 -3.65 -2.61
CA LEU A 67 -4.88 -3.67 -2.91
C LEU A 67 -5.74 -3.77 -1.64
N LEU A 68 -5.32 -4.59 -0.66
CA LEU A 68 -5.99 -4.65 0.64
C LEU A 68 -5.86 -3.33 1.41
N LEU A 69 -4.68 -2.69 1.38
CA LEU A 69 -4.47 -1.37 1.98
C LEU A 69 -5.37 -0.32 1.34
N ARG A 70 -5.50 -0.32 0.02
CA ARG A 70 -6.43 0.54 -0.72
C ARG A 70 -7.89 0.31 -0.31
N GLN A 71 -8.25 -0.93 0.03
CA GLN A 71 -9.60 -1.30 0.42
C GLN A 71 -9.95 -0.97 1.88
N TYR A 72 -9.03 -1.22 2.81
CA TYR A 72 -9.28 -1.14 4.26
C TYR A 72 -8.62 0.04 4.94
N GLY A 73 -7.57 0.62 4.34
CA GLY A 73 -6.82 1.74 4.87
C GLY A 73 -6.33 1.49 6.30
N PRO A 74 -6.56 2.42 7.25
CA PRO A 74 -6.13 2.28 8.65
C PRO A 74 -6.70 1.05 9.37
N GLN A 75 -7.79 0.48 8.85
CA GLN A 75 -8.43 -0.69 9.44
C GLN A 75 -7.83 -2.01 8.93
N LEU A 76 -6.80 -1.98 8.08
CA LEU A 76 -6.14 -3.20 7.57
C LEU A 76 -5.51 -3.99 8.74
N PRO A 77 -6.03 -5.19 9.08
CA PRO A 77 -5.62 -5.87 10.29
C PRO A 77 -4.41 -6.79 10.06
N ARG A 78 -3.92 -7.39 11.16
CA ARG A 78 -3.09 -8.60 11.08
C ARG A 78 -3.88 -9.73 10.39
N PRO A 79 -3.21 -10.60 9.62
CA PRO A 79 -1.76 -10.72 9.45
C PRO A 79 -1.16 -9.80 8.36
N TYR A 80 -1.97 -9.00 7.67
CA TYR A 80 -1.57 -8.25 6.47
C TYR A 80 -0.79 -6.98 6.77
N SER A 81 -1.08 -6.33 7.89
CA SER A 81 -0.36 -5.15 8.35
C SER A 81 -0.10 -5.20 9.85
N ASP A 82 0.96 -4.51 10.27
CA ASP A 82 1.30 -4.29 11.67
C ASP A 82 1.86 -2.87 11.88
N THR A 83 2.06 -2.48 13.13
CA THR A 83 2.73 -1.22 13.48
C THR A 83 4.23 -1.45 13.64
N LEU A 84 5.05 -0.58 13.03
CA LEU A 84 6.49 -0.58 13.25
C LEU A 84 6.81 0.21 14.52
N HIS A 85 7.43 -0.46 15.48
CA HIS A 85 7.86 0.15 16.74
C HIS A 85 9.36 0.45 16.67
N GLY A 86 9.76 1.69 16.95
CA GLY A 86 11.18 2.09 17.00
C GLY A 86 11.47 3.50 16.51
N SER A 87 10.60 4.07 15.67
CA SER A 87 10.70 5.49 15.31
C SER A 87 10.38 6.36 16.52
N LYS A 88 11.23 7.36 16.79
CA LYS A 88 10.99 8.35 17.85
C LYS A 88 10.05 9.46 17.38
N LYS A 89 10.01 9.70 16.07
CA LYS A 89 9.32 10.84 15.45
C LYS A 89 7.94 10.45 14.88
N TYR A 90 7.80 9.24 14.35
CA TYR A 90 6.60 8.77 13.67
C TYR A 90 5.99 7.57 14.38
N THR A 91 4.96 7.82 15.18
CA THR A 91 4.25 6.77 15.95
C THR A 91 3.24 5.98 15.13
N ASN A 92 2.87 6.48 13.95
CA ASN A 92 1.93 5.87 13.01
C ASN A 92 2.62 5.12 11.86
N LEU A 93 3.91 4.80 11.99
CA LEU A 93 4.64 4.01 10.99
C LEU A 93 4.17 2.55 11.01
N LYS A 94 3.86 2.01 9.84
CA LYS A 94 3.27 0.67 9.68
C LYS A 94 4.05 -0.15 8.67
N GLU A 95 3.85 -1.47 8.70
CA GLU A 95 4.37 -2.38 7.68
C GLU A 95 3.24 -3.17 7.02
N LEU A 96 3.35 -3.41 5.71
CA LEU A 96 2.68 -4.51 5.03
C LEU A 96 3.54 -5.77 5.17
N ARG A 97 2.86 -6.89 5.34
CA ARG A 97 3.48 -8.18 5.63
C ARG A 97 3.18 -9.14 4.49
N ASN A 98 4.23 -9.45 3.75
CA ASN A 98 4.18 -10.27 2.56
C ASN A 98 5.11 -11.46 2.75
N GLN A 99 4.73 -12.58 2.15
CA GLN A 99 5.52 -13.80 2.22
C GLN A 99 5.27 -14.60 0.94
N THR A 100 6.36 -15.00 0.31
CA THR A 100 6.38 -15.97 -0.80
C THR A 100 7.09 -17.23 -0.31
N GLN A 101 7.26 -18.22 -1.18
CA GLN A 101 8.11 -19.38 -0.84
C GLN A 101 9.56 -18.95 -0.58
N GLN A 102 10.02 -17.95 -1.33
CA GLN A 102 11.42 -17.54 -1.34
C GLN A 102 11.72 -16.33 -0.47
N HIS A 103 10.75 -15.48 -0.13
CA HIS A 103 11.00 -14.18 0.50
C HIS A 103 10.03 -13.87 1.65
N VAL A 104 10.50 -13.05 2.61
CA VAL A 104 9.70 -12.49 3.71
C VAL A 104 9.77 -10.97 3.60
N LEU A 105 8.94 -10.40 2.72
CA LEU A 105 9.01 -8.98 2.39
C LEU A 105 8.22 -8.14 3.40
N ARG A 106 8.77 -6.99 3.77
CA ARG A 106 8.08 -5.95 4.54
C ARG A 106 8.13 -4.66 3.77
N VAL A 107 6.98 -4.00 3.65
CA VAL A 107 6.87 -2.67 3.02
C VAL A 107 6.47 -1.68 4.09
N ALA A 108 7.31 -0.70 4.37
CA ALA A 108 6.98 0.38 5.28
C ALA A 108 6.02 1.36 4.61
N TYR A 109 5.03 1.82 5.37
CA TYR A 109 4.09 2.85 4.92
C TYR A 109 3.56 3.65 6.11
N TYR A 110 2.99 4.80 5.83
CA TYR A 110 2.26 5.60 6.83
C TYR A 110 1.05 6.28 6.18
N PHE A 111 0.22 6.91 6.99
CA PHE A 111 -0.85 7.77 6.50
C PHE A 111 -0.41 9.23 6.62
N ASP A 112 -0.42 9.94 5.51
CA ASP A 112 -0.04 11.35 5.44
C ASP A 112 -1.14 12.28 6.00
N ARG A 113 -0.88 13.59 6.02
CA ARG A 113 -1.86 14.60 6.48
C ARG A 113 -3.08 14.73 5.56
N LYS A 114 -2.97 14.32 4.29
CA LYS A 114 -4.08 14.30 3.32
C LYS A 114 -4.95 13.04 3.44
N ARG A 115 -4.63 12.14 4.39
CA ARG A 115 -5.28 10.83 4.58
C ARG A 115 -5.10 9.91 3.38
N HIS A 116 -3.94 9.94 2.75
CA HIS A 116 -3.49 8.95 1.79
C HIS A 116 -2.57 7.96 2.49
N ALA A 117 -2.55 6.71 2.02
CA ALA A 117 -1.50 5.79 2.40
C ALA A 117 -0.29 6.05 1.50
N PHE A 118 0.87 6.32 2.08
CA PHE A 118 2.09 6.56 1.33
C PHE A 118 3.10 5.43 1.59
N LEU A 119 3.43 4.69 0.54
CA LEU A 119 4.40 3.60 0.57
C LEU A 119 5.82 4.20 0.56
N LEU A 120 6.64 3.79 1.52
CA LEU A 120 7.94 4.41 1.79
C LEU A 120 9.10 3.65 1.17
N THR A 121 9.28 2.40 1.56
CA THR A 121 10.33 1.52 1.04
C THR A 121 10.01 0.09 1.45
N GLY A 122 10.77 -0.88 0.96
CA GLY A 122 10.60 -2.27 1.35
C GLY A 122 11.91 -3.01 1.51
N GLY A 123 11.83 -4.21 2.06
CA GLY A 123 12.99 -5.08 2.19
C GLY A 123 12.61 -6.53 2.42
N ASP A 124 13.48 -7.42 1.96
CA ASP A 124 13.42 -8.83 2.34
C ASP A 124 14.09 -9.04 3.69
N LYS A 125 13.31 -9.54 4.65
CA LYS A 125 13.74 -9.88 6.00
C LYS A 125 14.34 -11.28 6.08
N LYS A 126 14.11 -12.15 5.09
CA LYS A 126 14.56 -13.55 5.13
C LYS A 126 16.08 -13.60 5.29
N GLY A 127 16.54 -14.41 6.25
CA GLY A 127 17.96 -14.58 6.53
C GLY A 127 18.66 -13.40 7.21
N LYS A 128 17.96 -12.30 7.51
CA LYS A 128 18.52 -11.14 8.21
C LYS A 128 18.22 -11.16 9.72
N ASP A 129 19.13 -10.60 10.50
CA ASP A 129 18.86 -10.30 11.90
C ASP A 129 17.67 -9.33 12.01
N GLN A 130 16.72 -9.64 12.89
CA GLN A 130 15.47 -8.89 12.97
C GLN A 130 15.69 -7.45 13.44
N LYS A 131 16.57 -7.25 14.41
CA LYS A 131 16.80 -5.94 15.03
C LYS A 131 17.48 -5.01 14.05
N THR A 132 18.50 -5.50 13.33
CA THR A 132 19.18 -4.71 12.30
C THR A 132 18.25 -4.39 11.13
N PHE A 133 17.51 -5.39 10.63
CA PHE A 133 16.55 -5.17 9.53
C PHE A 133 15.54 -4.07 9.85
N TYR A 134 14.90 -4.14 11.02
CA TYR A 134 13.89 -3.14 11.39
C TYR A 134 14.50 -1.77 11.68
N LYS A 135 15.70 -1.72 12.26
CA LYS A 135 16.41 -0.46 12.48
C LYS A 135 16.68 0.25 11.15
N ASP A 136 17.17 -0.47 10.15
CA ASP A 136 17.53 0.09 8.85
C ASP A 136 16.26 0.50 8.07
N LEU A 137 15.25 -0.36 8.04
CA LEU A 137 13.96 -0.07 7.38
C LEU A 137 13.30 1.18 7.97
N ILE A 138 13.31 1.33 9.30
CA ILE A 138 12.77 2.51 9.97
C ILE A 138 13.59 3.75 9.62
N ALA A 139 14.92 3.69 9.72
CA ALA A 139 15.78 4.83 9.45
C ALA A 139 15.60 5.38 8.02
N GLU A 140 15.52 4.49 7.02
CA GLU A 140 15.24 4.87 5.64
C GLU A 140 13.84 5.48 5.50
N SER A 141 12.84 4.86 6.12
CA SER A 141 11.46 5.36 6.13
C SER A 141 11.34 6.78 6.70
N GLU A 142 12.06 7.09 7.78
CA GLU A 142 12.03 8.43 8.39
C GLU A 142 12.54 9.51 7.45
N VAL A 143 13.61 9.23 6.68
CA VAL A 143 14.16 10.17 5.68
C VAL A 143 13.15 10.44 4.57
N ILE A 144 12.48 9.39 4.08
CA ILE A 144 11.50 9.49 3.00
C ILE A 144 10.26 10.29 3.46
N ILE A 145 9.78 10.06 4.69
CA ILE A 145 8.67 10.83 5.25
C ILE A 145 9.05 12.31 5.36
N GLU A 146 10.26 12.63 5.81
CA GLU A 146 10.71 14.02 5.92
C GLU A 146 10.77 14.75 4.58
N LYS A 147 11.18 14.06 3.51
CA LYS A 147 11.14 14.59 2.15
C LYS A 147 9.70 14.86 1.72
N HIS A 148 8.83 13.86 1.85
CA HIS A 148 7.44 13.96 1.41
C HIS A 148 6.65 15.05 2.14
N GLU A 149 6.78 15.15 3.46
CA GLU A 149 6.08 16.16 4.25
C GLU A 149 6.50 17.60 3.90
N LYS A 150 7.75 17.81 3.47
CA LYS A 150 8.20 19.12 2.95
C LYS A 150 7.56 19.44 1.59
N GLU A 151 7.46 18.45 0.72
CA GLU A 151 6.79 18.59 -0.59
C GLU A 151 5.31 18.96 -0.40
N LEU A 152 4.61 18.27 0.51
CA LEU A 152 3.22 18.57 0.86
C LEU A 152 3.03 19.98 1.43
N GLU A 153 3.95 20.47 2.26
CA GLU A 153 3.89 21.83 2.80
C GLU A 153 4.11 22.90 1.71
N ASN A 154 5.05 22.67 0.80
CA ASN A 154 5.32 23.58 -0.31
C ASN A 154 4.12 23.70 -1.26
N GLU A 155 3.46 22.57 -1.56
CA GLU A 155 2.21 22.57 -2.34
C GLU A 155 1.11 23.38 -1.66
N ARG A 156 1.00 23.27 -0.33
CA ARG A 156 0.01 24.02 0.46
C ARG A 156 0.26 25.52 0.42
N CYS A 157 1.52 25.96 0.55
CA CYS A 157 1.89 27.38 0.48
C CYS A 157 1.57 27.98 -0.90
N ASN A 158 1.97 27.29 -1.98
CA ASN A 158 1.72 27.76 -3.36
C ASN A 158 0.23 27.92 -3.68
N GLN A 159 -0.65 27.13 -3.07
CA GLN A 159 -2.11 27.24 -3.26
C GLN A 159 -2.73 28.43 -2.50
N ASN A 160 -2.08 28.91 -1.45
CA ASN A 160 -2.58 30.05 -0.66
C ASN A 160 -2.13 31.40 -1.25
N ASP A 161 -0.99 31.46 -1.93
CA ASP A 161 -0.43 32.69 -2.49
C ASP A 161 -1.07 33.09 -3.84
N GLY A 162 -1.86 32.20 -4.45
CA GLY A 162 -2.55 32.44 -5.72
C GLY A 162 -4.03 32.85 -5.60
N LYS A 163 -4.49 33.24 -4.41
CA LYS A 163 -5.91 33.49 -4.11
C LYS A 163 -6.20 34.87 -3.55
#